data_AF-A0A3D1KIU8-F1
#
_entry.id   AF-A0A3D1KIU8-F1
#
_cell.length_a   1.000
_cell.length_b   1.000
_cell.length_c   1.000
_cell.angle_alpha   90.00
_cell.angle_beta   90.00
_cell.angle_gamma   90.00
#
_symmetry.space_group_name_H-M   'P 1'
#
loop_
_entity.id
_entity.type
_entity.pdbx_description
1 polymer ?
#
loop_
_entity_poly.entity_id
_entity_poly.type
_entity_poly.pdbx_seq_one_letter_code
_entity_poly.pdbx_strand_id
1 'polypeptide(L)'
;ATVGSVAVTQPALFDEWLARYGAKRLILGADVKDGHISINGWKEESAIGLFDFLKEYITDKGVKNVLCTDISRDGMLEGSSVELYRSIMKAFRRCKLIASGGISNINDIEELNAAKVPAVVFGKAIYEGKLSLKEVTRKFLSKTK
;
A
#
# COMPACT_ATOMS: atom_id res chain seq x y z
N ALA A 1 -5.03 10.68 7.50
CA ALA A 1 -3.69 11.03 6.99
C ALA A 1 -2.91 9.75 6.69
N THR A 2 -2.00 9.78 5.72
CA THR A 2 -1.04 8.69 5.48
C THR A 2 0.28 9.04 6.14
N VAL A 3 0.82 8.12 6.95
CA VAL A 3 2.01 8.34 7.78
C VAL A 3 2.99 7.20 7.54
N GLY A 4 4.11 7.49 6.87
CA GLY A 4 5.19 6.52 6.61
C GLY A 4 6.41 6.79 7.48
N SER A 5 7.28 7.73 7.06
CA SER A 5 8.58 7.96 7.71
C SER A 5 8.50 8.23 9.21
N VAL A 6 7.48 8.94 9.71
CA VAL A 6 7.29 9.18 11.14
C VAL A 6 7.06 7.89 11.93
N ALA A 7 6.36 6.90 11.36
CA ALA A 7 6.16 5.60 12.01
C ALA A 7 7.46 4.80 12.16
N VAL A 8 8.51 5.16 11.43
CA VAL A 8 9.84 4.56 11.54
C VAL A 8 10.75 5.41 12.42
N THR A 9 10.81 6.73 12.19
CA THR A 9 11.78 7.61 12.84
C THR A 9 11.34 8.11 14.22
N GLN A 10 10.03 8.17 14.47
CA GLN A 10 9.45 8.66 15.72
C GLN A 10 8.25 7.77 16.13
N PRO A 11 8.48 6.46 16.41
CA PRO A 11 7.39 5.51 16.68
C PRO A 11 6.52 5.92 17.87
N ALA A 12 7.11 6.49 18.94
CA ALA A 12 6.37 6.98 20.10
C ALA A 12 5.37 8.10 19.74
N LEU A 13 5.76 9.02 18.85
CA LEU A 13 4.87 10.06 18.36
C LEU A 13 3.72 9.48 17.54
N PHE A 14 3.99 8.46 16.73
CA PHE A 14 2.94 7.79 15.98
C PHE A 14 1.98 7.02 16.91
N ASP A 15 2.49 6.43 17.99
CA ASP A 15 1.66 5.79 19.03
C ASP A 15 0.75 6.78 19.73
N GLU A 16 1.25 7.99 20.06
CA GLU A 16 0.41 9.08 20.57
C GLU A 16 -0.70 9.46 19.59
N TRP A 17 -0.40 9.51 18.29
CA TRP A 17 -1.40 9.80 17.27
C TRP A 17 -2.43 8.68 17.11
N LEU A 18 -2.00 7.42 17.21
CA LEU A 18 -2.90 6.27 17.20
C LEU A 18 -3.86 6.32 18.40
N ALA A 19 -3.36 6.66 19.59
CA ALA A 19 -4.17 6.81 20.79
C ALA A 19 -5.13 8.01 20.69
N ARG A 20 -4.64 9.15 20.21
CA ARG A 20 -5.42 10.41 20.16
C ARG A 20 -6.48 10.41 19.06
N TYR A 21 -6.14 9.95 17.87
CA TYR A 21 -7.00 10.07 16.68
C TYR A 21 -7.66 8.75 16.27
N GLY A 22 -7.17 7.62 16.80
CA GLY A 22 -7.67 6.28 16.52
C GLY A 22 -7.12 5.70 15.21
N ALA A 23 -6.72 4.43 15.27
CA ALA A 23 -6.15 3.66 14.16
C ALA A 23 -7.00 3.59 12.88
N LYS A 24 -8.31 3.90 12.95
CA LYS A 24 -9.19 3.93 11.78
C LYS A 24 -8.97 5.16 10.88
N ARG A 25 -8.45 6.27 11.43
CA ARG A 25 -8.29 7.56 10.70
C ARG A 25 -6.91 7.74 10.08
N LEU A 26 -5.99 6.83 10.39
CA LEU A 26 -4.62 6.82 9.92
C LEU A 26 -4.40 5.67 8.94
N ILE A 27 -3.59 5.94 7.91
CA ILE A 27 -3.09 4.97 6.96
C ILE A 27 -1.60 4.85 7.23
N LEU A 28 -1.12 3.64 7.53
CA LEU A 28 0.31 3.40 7.64
C LEU A 28 0.91 3.35 6.23
N GLY A 29 1.87 4.21 5.95
CA GLY A 29 2.68 4.15 4.73
C GLY A 29 3.80 3.14 4.93
N ALA A 30 3.89 2.17 4.03
CA ALA A 30 4.92 1.13 4.00
C ALA A 30 5.52 1.09 2.59
N ASP A 31 6.42 2.02 2.30
CA ASP A 31 7.17 2.00 1.05
C ASP A 31 8.31 0.99 1.22
N VAL A 32 8.39 0.00 0.33
CA VAL A 32 9.32 -1.12 0.44
C VAL A 32 10.23 -1.19 -0.78
N LYS A 33 11.50 -1.46 -0.50
CA LYS A 33 12.51 -1.80 -1.49
C LYS A 33 13.33 -2.96 -0.94
N ASP A 34 13.57 -3.98 -1.76
CA ASP A 34 14.38 -5.15 -1.37
C ASP A 34 13.96 -5.79 -0.03
N GLY A 35 12.65 -5.75 0.28
CA GLY A 35 12.06 -6.31 1.50
C GLY A 35 12.12 -5.41 2.75
N HIS A 36 12.75 -4.25 2.67
CA HIS A 36 12.94 -3.32 3.78
C HIS A 36 12.16 -2.01 3.60
N ILE A 37 11.75 -1.41 4.72
CA ILE A 37 11.04 -0.14 4.71
C ILE A 37 11.98 0.99 4.30
N SER A 38 11.53 1.83 3.37
CA SER A 38 12.21 3.04 2.96
C SER A 38 11.50 4.29 3.49
N ILE A 39 12.28 5.32 3.83
CA ILE A 39 11.83 6.56 4.46
C ILE A 39 12.39 7.79 3.75
N ASN A 40 11.99 8.98 4.20
CA ASN A 40 12.46 10.28 3.70
C ASN A 40 12.31 10.44 2.18
N GLY A 41 11.17 10.01 1.64
CA GLY A 41 10.88 10.05 0.20
C GLY A 41 11.75 9.09 -0.60
N TRP A 42 11.95 7.89 -0.06
CA TRP A 42 12.72 6.78 -0.65
C TRP A 42 14.24 7.00 -0.74
N LYS A 43 14.74 8.02 -0.05
CA LYS A 43 16.16 8.37 -0.06
C LYS A 43 16.98 7.56 0.93
N GLU A 44 16.31 6.99 1.93
CA GLU A 44 16.94 6.25 3.01
C GLU A 44 16.25 4.89 3.16
N GLU A 45 17.06 3.84 3.21
CA GLU A 45 16.61 2.49 3.53
C GLU A 45 16.78 2.26 5.03
N SER A 46 15.72 1.81 5.69
CA SER A 46 15.81 1.39 7.08
C SER A 46 16.22 -0.08 7.17
N ALA A 47 16.79 -0.50 8.29
CA ALA A 47 17.06 -1.92 8.54
C ALA A 47 15.79 -2.72 8.88
N ILE A 48 14.61 -2.10 8.86
CA ILE A 48 13.36 -2.73 9.29
C ILE A 48 12.75 -3.50 8.13
N GLY A 49 12.60 -4.81 8.29
CA GLY A 49 11.90 -5.66 7.34
C GLY A 49 10.40 -5.33 7.28
N LEU A 50 9.83 -5.36 6.07
CA LEU A 50 8.41 -5.02 5.84
C LEU A 50 7.46 -5.81 6.75
N PHE A 51 7.64 -7.12 6.86
CA PHE A 51 6.70 -7.96 7.62
C PHE A 51 6.77 -7.70 9.12
N ASP A 52 7.95 -7.41 9.66
CA ASP A 52 8.11 -7.05 11.08
C ASP A 52 7.46 -5.70 11.37
N PHE A 53 7.68 -4.72 10.48
CA PHE A 53 7.03 -3.41 10.56
C PHE A 53 5.49 -3.52 10.51
N LEU A 54 4.96 -4.28 9.56
CA LEU A 54 3.51 -4.49 9.45
C LEU A 54 2.95 -5.26 10.65
N LYS A 55 3.69 -6.23 11.18
CA LYS A 55 3.27 -7.00 12.35
C LYS A 55 3.10 -6.08 13.56
N GLU A 56 4.11 -5.27 13.86
CA GLU A 56 4.08 -4.31 14.97
C GLU A 56 2.82 -3.44 14.90
N TYR A 57 2.59 -2.81 13.75
CA TYR A 57 1.50 -1.84 13.65
C TYR A 57 0.12 -2.47 13.50
N ILE A 58 -0.02 -3.55 12.75
CA ILE A 58 -1.32 -4.17 12.49
C ILE A 58 -1.75 -5.04 13.66
N THR A 59 -0.83 -5.86 14.18
CA THR A 59 -1.15 -6.87 15.21
C THR A 59 -1.14 -6.23 16.58
N ASP A 60 -0.09 -5.48 16.90
CA ASP A 60 0.13 -5.02 18.28
C ASP A 60 -0.55 -3.66 18.52
N LYS A 61 -0.59 -2.79 17.50
CA LYS A 61 -1.14 -1.42 17.61
C LYS A 61 -2.51 -1.25 16.93
N GLY A 62 -3.03 -2.29 16.29
CA GLY A 62 -4.39 -2.34 15.76
C GLY A 62 -4.63 -1.46 14.51
N VAL A 63 -3.57 -1.04 13.82
CA VAL A 63 -3.67 -0.38 12.50
C VAL A 63 -4.37 -1.31 11.52
N LYS A 64 -5.28 -0.74 10.71
CA LYS A 64 -6.00 -1.51 9.69
C LYS A 64 -5.68 -1.08 8.28
N ASN A 65 -5.55 0.23 8.02
CA ASN A 65 -5.32 0.72 6.66
C ASN A 65 -3.81 0.83 6.43
N VAL A 66 -3.32 0.18 5.38
CA VAL A 66 -1.91 0.21 5.00
C VAL A 66 -1.81 0.56 3.52
N LEU A 67 -1.05 1.59 3.20
CA LEU A 67 -0.61 1.88 1.84
C LEU A 67 0.78 1.28 1.68
N CYS A 68 0.90 0.24 0.87
CA CYS A 68 2.18 -0.40 0.58
C CYS A 68 2.58 -0.10 -0.85
N THR A 69 3.74 0.52 -1.02
CA THR A 69 4.31 0.82 -2.35
C THR A 69 5.52 -0.05 -2.58
N ASP A 70 5.52 -0.87 -3.62
CA ASP A 70 6.76 -1.47 -4.11
C ASP A 70 7.52 -0.42 -4.94
N ILE A 71 8.59 0.13 -4.34
CA ILE A 71 9.40 1.19 -4.95
C ILE A 71 10.06 0.70 -6.24
N SER A 72 10.42 -0.58 -6.35
CA SER A 72 11.07 -1.13 -7.54
C SER A 72 10.16 -1.11 -8.78
N ARG A 73 8.85 -1.01 -8.58
CA ARG A 73 7.83 -0.95 -9.64
C ARG A 73 7.24 0.44 -9.83
N ASP A 74 7.42 1.35 -8.88
CA ASP A 74 6.76 2.65 -8.96
C ASP A 74 7.18 3.44 -10.20
N GLY A 75 6.19 3.93 -10.95
CA GLY A 75 6.42 4.63 -12.21
C GLY A 75 6.98 3.77 -13.36
N MET A 76 7.25 2.47 -13.18
CA MET A 76 7.85 1.64 -14.24
C MET A 76 6.84 1.21 -15.31
N LEU A 77 5.54 1.13 -14.97
CA LEU A 77 4.48 0.66 -15.87
C LEU A 77 4.72 -0.77 -16.40
N GLU A 78 5.16 -1.66 -15.52
CA GLU A 78 5.52 -3.05 -15.83
C GLU A 78 4.66 -4.09 -15.07
N GLY A 79 3.57 -3.65 -14.45
CA GLY A 79 2.74 -4.49 -13.59
C GLY A 79 3.08 -4.33 -12.11
N SER A 80 2.10 -4.68 -11.26
CA SER A 80 2.20 -4.54 -9.81
C SER A 80 2.82 -5.78 -9.16
N SER A 81 3.34 -5.64 -7.95
CA SER A 81 3.94 -6.75 -7.18
C SER A 81 2.89 -7.65 -6.53
N VAL A 82 2.11 -8.36 -7.34
CA VAL A 82 0.96 -9.17 -6.90
C VAL A 82 1.36 -10.19 -5.83
N GLU A 83 2.49 -10.86 -5.97
CA GLU A 83 2.99 -11.86 -5.01
C GLU A 83 3.31 -11.25 -3.65
N LEU A 84 3.88 -10.05 -3.63
CA LEU A 84 4.16 -9.30 -2.41
C LEU A 84 2.85 -9.00 -1.68
N TYR A 85 1.87 -8.42 -2.38
CA TYR A 85 0.59 -8.06 -1.78
C TYR A 85 -0.22 -9.28 -1.34
N ARG A 86 -0.16 -10.38 -2.11
CA ARG A 86 -0.76 -11.67 -1.72
C ARG A 86 -0.15 -12.18 -0.41
N SER A 87 1.16 -12.05 -0.25
CA SER A 87 1.87 -12.47 0.96
C SER A 87 1.49 -11.61 2.16
N ILE A 88 1.37 -10.30 1.99
CA ILE A 88 0.87 -9.37 3.04
C ILE A 88 -0.56 -9.75 3.45
N MET A 89 -1.47 -9.93 2.48
CA MET A 89 -2.86 -10.27 2.76
C MET A 89 -3.00 -11.65 3.46
N LYS A 90 -2.12 -12.60 3.14
CA LYS A 90 -2.05 -13.91 3.80
C LYS A 90 -1.58 -13.78 5.25
N ALA A 91 -0.55 -12.98 5.51
CA ALA A 91 0.01 -12.78 6.85
C ALA A 91 -0.93 -11.96 7.75
N PHE A 92 -1.60 -10.94 7.20
CA PHE A 92 -2.35 -9.95 7.97
C PHE A 92 -3.81 -9.87 7.53
N ARG A 93 -4.62 -10.86 7.93
CA ARG A 93 -6.05 -10.98 7.53
C ARG A 93 -6.94 -9.77 7.88
N ARG A 94 -6.53 -8.94 8.85
CA ARG A 94 -7.25 -7.73 9.27
C ARG A 94 -6.80 -6.47 8.53
N CYS A 95 -5.76 -6.58 7.72
CA CYS A 95 -5.22 -5.49 6.92
C CYS A 95 -6.19 -5.12 5.80
N LYS A 96 -6.45 -3.82 5.66
CA LYS A 96 -7.07 -3.19 4.51
C LYS A 96 -5.94 -2.59 3.69
N LEU A 97 -5.34 -3.44 2.86
CA LEU A 97 -4.19 -3.10 2.05
C LEU A 97 -4.59 -2.24 0.84
N ILE A 98 -3.83 -1.19 0.61
CA ILE A 98 -3.87 -0.37 -0.59
C ILE A 98 -2.54 -0.64 -1.31
N ALA A 99 -2.58 -1.36 -2.43
CA ALA A 99 -1.40 -1.63 -3.24
C ALA A 99 -1.01 -0.39 -4.08
N SER A 100 0.29 -0.14 -4.24
CA SER A 100 0.80 0.98 -5.03
C SER A 100 2.07 0.61 -5.78
N GLY A 101 2.25 1.16 -6.97
CA GLY A 101 3.42 0.91 -7.82
C GLY A 101 3.15 -0.08 -8.96
N GLY A 102 3.68 0.25 -10.13
CA GLY A 102 3.75 -0.63 -11.30
C GLY A 102 2.54 -0.70 -12.21
N ILE A 103 1.36 -0.26 -11.77
CA ILE A 103 0.11 -0.35 -12.58
C ILE A 103 0.31 0.33 -13.93
N SER A 104 0.11 -0.46 -14.99
CA SER A 104 0.33 -0.12 -16.38
C SER A 104 -0.94 -0.20 -17.21
N ASN A 105 -1.82 -1.16 -16.90
CA ASN A 105 -3.03 -1.45 -17.67
C ASN A 105 -4.14 -2.06 -16.77
N ILE A 106 -5.29 -2.38 -17.36
CA ILE A 106 -6.46 -2.88 -16.63
C ILE A 106 -6.25 -4.29 -16.05
N ASN A 107 -5.47 -5.15 -16.71
CA ASN A 107 -5.20 -6.51 -16.27
C ASN A 107 -4.43 -6.51 -14.95
N ASP A 108 -3.50 -5.57 -14.75
CA ASP A 108 -2.77 -5.46 -13.49
C ASP A 108 -3.72 -5.25 -12.29
N ILE A 109 -4.79 -4.49 -12.48
CA ILE A 109 -5.84 -4.27 -11.46
C ILE A 109 -6.67 -5.55 -11.28
N GLU A 110 -6.93 -6.29 -12.36
CA GLU A 110 -7.63 -7.58 -12.27
C GLU A 110 -6.84 -8.63 -11.51
N GLU A 111 -5.52 -8.70 -11.70
CA GLU A 111 -4.64 -9.60 -10.97
C GLU A 111 -4.63 -9.28 -9.47
N LEU A 112 -4.56 -7.99 -9.10
CA LEU A 112 -4.68 -7.55 -7.71
C LEU A 112 -6.06 -7.90 -7.12
N ASN A 113 -7.14 -7.70 -7.88
CA ASN A 113 -8.49 -8.07 -7.46
C ASN A 113 -8.65 -9.59 -7.29
N ALA A 114 -8.06 -10.39 -8.20
CA ALA A 114 -8.02 -11.85 -8.08
C ALA A 114 -7.23 -12.28 -6.84
N ALA A 115 -6.16 -11.57 -6.50
CA ALA A 115 -5.39 -11.72 -5.27
C ALA A 115 -6.09 -11.17 -4.01
N LYS A 116 -7.34 -10.69 -4.13
CA LYS A 116 -8.17 -10.15 -3.04
C LYS A 116 -7.57 -8.90 -2.37
N VAL A 117 -6.74 -8.15 -3.09
CA VAL A 117 -6.26 -6.84 -2.64
C VAL A 117 -7.43 -5.84 -2.73
N PRO A 118 -7.82 -5.17 -1.63
CA PRO A 118 -9.08 -4.42 -1.60
C PRO A 118 -9.01 -3.03 -2.24
N ALA A 119 -7.82 -2.47 -2.43
CA ALA A 119 -7.64 -1.16 -3.02
C ALA A 119 -6.29 -1.05 -3.75
N VAL A 120 -6.24 -0.16 -4.75
CA VAL A 120 -5.05 0.10 -5.56
C VAL A 120 -4.89 1.60 -5.84
N VAL A 121 -3.66 2.10 -5.77
CA VAL A 121 -3.27 3.42 -6.24
C VAL A 121 -2.60 3.27 -7.60
N PHE A 122 -3.01 4.11 -8.56
CA PHE A 122 -2.39 4.23 -9.87
C PHE A 122 -2.48 5.69 -10.33
N GLY A 123 -1.49 6.12 -11.11
CA GLY A 123 -1.41 7.50 -11.59
C GLY A 123 -0.79 7.57 -12.97
N LYS A 124 0.50 7.18 -13.09
CA LYS A 124 1.27 7.29 -14.34
C LYS A 124 0.59 6.64 -15.55
N ALA A 125 -0.07 5.48 -15.38
CA ALA A 125 -0.81 4.84 -16.47
C ALA A 125 -1.98 5.68 -17.01
N ILE A 126 -2.63 6.50 -16.19
CA ILE A 126 -3.64 7.46 -16.66
C ILE A 126 -2.96 8.59 -17.44
N TYR A 127 -1.90 9.17 -16.87
CA TYR A 127 -1.20 10.30 -17.48
C TYR A 127 -0.59 9.95 -18.85
N GLU A 128 -0.14 8.71 -19.03
CA GLU A 128 0.37 8.19 -20.31
C GLU A 128 -0.69 7.57 -21.22
N GLY A 129 -1.98 7.65 -20.84
CA GLY A 129 -3.08 7.12 -21.66
C GLY A 129 -3.13 5.60 -21.79
N LYS A 130 -2.34 4.85 -21.02
CA LYS A 130 -2.35 3.38 -21.00
C LYS A 130 -3.56 2.79 -20.27
N LEU A 131 -4.16 3.57 -19.36
CA LEU A 131 -5.33 3.17 -18.59
C LEU A 131 -6.39 4.28 -18.58
N SER A 132 -7.61 3.92 -18.94
CA SER A 132 -8.74 4.86 -18.94
C SER A 132 -9.46 4.85 -17.59
N LEU A 133 -9.63 6.02 -16.97
CA LEU A 133 -10.45 6.15 -15.76
C LEU A 133 -11.91 5.70 -15.98
N LYS A 134 -12.45 5.93 -17.18
CA LYS A 134 -13.80 5.48 -17.57
C LYS A 134 -13.89 3.95 -17.61
N GLU A 135 -12.85 3.28 -18.10
CA GLU A 135 -12.78 1.82 -18.11
C GLU A 135 -12.70 1.25 -16.69
N VAL A 136 -11.82 1.79 -15.85
CA VAL A 136 -11.68 1.37 -14.44
C VAL A 136 -13.01 1.56 -13.71
N THR A 137 -13.65 2.72 -13.85
CA THR A 137 -14.94 3.02 -13.21
C THR A 137 -16.01 2.04 -13.67
N ARG A 138 -16.12 1.80 -14.98
CA ARG A 138 -17.07 0.84 -15.55
C ARG A 138 -16.83 -0.58 -15.01
N LYS A 139 -15.59 -1.01 -14.88
CA LYS A 139 -15.28 -2.40 -14.51
C LYS A 139 -15.39 -2.67 -13.01
N PHE A 140 -14.91 -1.75 -12.17
CA PHE A 140 -14.77 -1.98 -10.73
C PHE A 140 -15.74 -1.17 -9.86
N LEU A 141 -16.31 -0.08 -10.37
CA LEU A 141 -17.13 0.85 -9.58
C LEU A 141 -18.60 0.92 -10.05
N SER A 142 -18.93 0.43 -11.25
CA SER A 142 -20.28 0.58 -11.83
C SER A 142 -21.36 -0.38 -11.29
N LYS A 143 -21.07 -1.10 -10.21
CA LYS A 143 -22.07 -1.91 -9.48
C LYS A 143 -22.28 -1.37 -8.08
N THR A 144 -23.02 -0.26 -8.01
CA THR A 144 -23.92 -0.01 -6.88
C THR A 144 -25.30 -0.49 -7.34
N LYS A 145 -25.63 -1.74 -7.03
CA LYS A 145 -27.02 -2.18 -6.87
C LYS A 145 -27.25 -2.38 -5.38
#